data_AF-A0A9W8TBB2-F1
#
_entry.id   AF-A0A9W8TBB2-F1
#
_cell.length_a   1.000
_cell.length_b   1.000
_cell.length_c   1.000
_cell.angle_alpha   90.00
_cell.angle_beta   90.00
_cell.angle_gamma   90.00
#
_symmetry.space_group_name_H-M   'P 1'
#
loop_
_entity.id
_entity.type
_entity.pdbx_description
1 polymer ?
#
loop_
_entity_poly.entity_id
_entity_poly.type
_entity_poly.pdbx_seq_one_letter_code
_entity_poly.pdbx_strand_id
1 'polypeptide(L)'
;TGPAPRKTGPIDADERFLTAVVAADDDDENFQVFYNDLNTTNILYRRMHDDNGGPEHTLDLDIEPNYGTPLAATLRLASSIMTTQLFYVTTEDNETQIAQVTLNCGNLNADEGDEENDGDGEDDDDDNQAGGNTNSGTAACAVASNSIISTNLTNGVHPDSKLAALRLGNDSVRVYFQAGGTNIWALNGDDAAGWAGSNLMGGVRPGSSIAATRSNATDVQVFFVANQTGLMRTFNYDNVGSDDSQAVDDQPGSSWRASAFLDATYIPSLASYRVFYTNPSSGAIVSYSRNGTQTAWTSSSDNAWGRPASGITAVGWQDNVRLFYYQSGRLTMSVNDGDDWDNAEPVA
;
A
#
# COMPACT_ATOMS: atom_id res chain seq x y z
N THR A 1 -18.55 -8.16 8.45
CA THR A 1 -17.76 -6.91 8.43
C THR A 1 -16.37 -7.27 8.93
N GLY A 2 -15.32 -6.72 8.32
CA GLY A 2 -13.92 -6.95 8.71
C GLY A 2 -13.62 -6.46 10.12
N PRO A 3 -12.41 -6.67 10.67
CA PRO A 3 -12.02 -5.97 11.88
C PRO A 3 -12.13 -4.48 11.62
N ALA A 4 -12.95 -3.79 12.41
CA ALA A 4 -13.15 -2.36 12.31
C ALA A 4 -12.04 -1.66 13.11
N PRO A 5 -11.43 -0.57 12.60
CA PRO A 5 -10.56 0.24 13.43
C PRO A 5 -11.29 0.67 14.70
N ARG A 6 -10.62 0.50 15.84
CA ARG A 6 -11.22 0.70 17.16
C ARG A 6 -10.42 1.71 17.97
N LYS A 7 -11.11 2.46 18.83
CA LYS A 7 -10.47 3.45 19.73
C LYS A 7 -9.67 2.80 20.86
N THR A 8 -9.83 1.49 21.05
CA THR A 8 -9.25 0.75 22.19
C THR A 8 -8.62 -0.54 21.70
N GLY A 9 -7.39 -0.80 22.10
CA GLY A 9 -6.68 -2.06 21.84
C GLY A 9 -6.55 -2.95 23.08
N PRO A 10 -5.63 -3.94 23.04
CA PRO A 10 -4.76 -4.30 21.91
C PRO A 10 -5.54 -4.87 20.72
N ILE A 11 -4.86 -5.05 19.58
CA ILE A 11 -5.38 -5.79 18.43
C ILE A 11 -4.80 -7.20 18.36
N ASP A 12 -5.58 -8.13 17.80
CA ASP A 12 -5.09 -9.46 17.50
C ASP A 12 -4.17 -9.42 16.27
N ALA A 13 -3.26 -10.38 16.16
CA ALA A 13 -2.28 -10.41 15.07
C ALA A 13 -2.92 -10.47 13.69
N ASP A 14 -4.11 -11.07 13.56
CA ASP A 14 -4.87 -11.18 12.32
C ASP A 14 -5.65 -9.92 11.94
N GLU A 15 -5.67 -8.91 12.81
CA GLU A 15 -6.31 -7.62 12.57
C GLU A 15 -5.31 -6.54 12.10
N ARG A 16 -4.01 -6.87 12.06
CA ARG A 16 -2.96 -5.95 11.64
C ARG A 16 -3.06 -5.65 10.13
N PHE A 17 -3.14 -4.37 9.80
CA PHE A 17 -2.97 -3.89 8.43
C PHE A 17 -1.50 -3.64 8.12
N LEU A 18 -1.17 -3.76 6.84
CA LEU A 18 0.12 -3.37 6.31
C LEU A 18 -0.04 -2.79 4.91
N THR A 19 0.90 -1.95 4.51
CA THR A 19 1.00 -1.38 3.15
C THR A 19 2.47 -1.17 2.81
N ALA A 20 2.83 -1.25 1.54
CA ALA A 20 4.19 -0.95 1.11
C ALA A 20 4.21 -0.06 -0.13
N VAL A 21 5.35 0.61 -0.30
CA VAL A 21 5.71 1.36 -1.50
C VAL A 21 7.13 1.00 -1.90
N VAL A 22 7.43 1.15 -3.18
CA VAL A 22 8.77 0.97 -3.75
C VAL A 22 9.15 2.19 -4.56
N ALA A 23 10.40 2.63 -4.40
CA ALA A 23 11.14 3.41 -5.38
C ALA A 23 12.19 2.47 -5.96
N ALA A 24 12.29 2.39 -7.28
CA ALA A 24 13.31 1.57 -7.93
C ALA A 24 13.85 2.31 -9.15
N ASP A 25 15.14 2.18 -9.39
CA ASP A 25 15.77 2.52 -10.66
C ASP A 25 16.41 1.25 -11.28
N ASP A 26 17.46 1.40 -12.09
CA ASP A 26 18.07 0.27 -12.79
C ASP A 26 19.00 -0.55 -11.88
N ASP A 27 19.52 0.05 -10.80
CA ASP A 27 20.55 -0.55 -9.93
C ASP A 27 20.13 -0.58 -8.45
N ASP A 28 19.16 0.26 -8.03
CA ASP A 28 18.74 0.41 -6.64
C ASP A 28 17.23 0.19 -6.47
N GLU A 29 16.83 -0.57 -5.44
CA GLU A 29 15.46 -0.55 -4.93
C GLU A 29 15.37 -0.12 -3.47
N ASN A 30 14.38 0.70 -3.15
CA ASN A 30 14.05 1.12 -1.80
C ASN A 30 12.57 0.87 -1.50
N PHE A 31 12.34 0.00 -0.52
CA PHE A 31 11.01 -0.32 -0.04
C PHE A 31 10.73 0.37 1.28
N GLN A 32 9.47 0.72 1.49
CA GLN A 32 8.98 1.16 2.79
C GLN A 32 7.73 0.37 3.13
N VAL A 33 7.79 -0.44 4.18
CA VAL A 33 6.70 -1.31 4.62
C VAL A 33 6.17 -0.80 5.95
N PHE A 34 4.93 -0.34 5.96
CA PHE A 34 4.24 0.19 7.13
C PHE A 34 3.26 -0.83 7.68
N TYR A 35 3.16 -0.94 9.01
CA TYR A 35 2.24 -1.88 9.67
C TYR A 35 1.85 -1.37 11.07
N ASN A 36 0.71 -1.84 11.58
CA ASN A 36 0.28 -1.48 12.93
C ASN A 36 1.09 -2.20 14.00
N ASP A 37 1.43 -1.50 15.08
CA ASP A 37 1.77 -2.16 16.34
C ASP A 37 0.54 -2.89 16.92
N LEU A 38 0.74 -4.01 17.61
CA LEU A 38 -0.38 -4.79 18.18
C LEU A 38 -0.89 -4.21 19.50
N ASN A 39 -0.01 -3.53 20.24
CA ASN A 39 -0.26 -3.14 21.62
C ASN A 39 -0.60 -1.65 21.77
N THR A 40 -0.29 -0.85 20.76
CA THR A 40 -0.45 0.60 20.74
C THR A 40 -1.15 1.06 19.44
N THR A 41 -1.45 2.34 19.36
CA THR A 41 -1.95 3.02 18.14
C THR A 41 -0.83 3.35 17.15
N ASN A 42 0.43 3.06 17.51
CA ASN A 42 1.57 3.41 16.69
C ASN A 42 1.57 2.68 15.34
N ILE A 43 2.08 3.37 14.33
CA ILE A 43 2.44 2.79 13.05
C ILE A 43 3.94 2.56 13.06
N LEU A 44 4.33 1.32 12.83
CA LEU A 44 5.70 0.88 12.70
C LEU A 44 6.04 0.79 11.20
N TYR A 45 7.32 0.91 10.87
CA TYR A 45 7.77 0.65 9.51
C TYR A 45 9.21 0.18 9.44
N ARG A 46 9.53 -0.50 8.35
CA ARG A 46 10.90 -0.82 7.95
C ARG A 46 11.18 -0.20 6.59
N ARG A 47 12.39 0.32 6.44
CA ARG A 47 12.97 0.62 5.13
C ARG A 47 13.85 -0.53 4.73
N MET A 48 13.83 -0.89 3.46
CA MET A 48 14.63 -1.98 2.94
C MET A 48 15.29 -1.51 1.66
N HIS A 49 16.54 -1.91 1.47
CA HIS A 49 17.32 -1.61 0.28
C HIS A 49 17.83 -2.92 -0.28
N ASP A 50 17.54 -3.20 -1.54
CA ASP A 50 17.88 -4.44 -2.23
C ASP A 50 17.51 -5.68 -1.42
N ASP A 51 16.23 -5.73 -1.02
CA ASP A 51 15.64 -6.78 -0.18
C ASP A 51 16.24 -6.93 1.24
N ASN A 52 17.24 -6.12 1.59
CA ASN A 52 17.85 -6.11 2.91
C ASN A 52 17.07 -5.20 3.86
N GLY A 53 16.51 -5.81 4.90
CA GLY A 53 15.74 -5.10 5.90
C GLY A 53 16.59 -4.22 6.81
N GLY A 54 16.23 -2.94 6.89
CA GLY A 54 16.72 -2.02 7.90
C GLY A 54 16.02 -2.21 9.25
N PRO A 55 16.45 -1.46 10.28
CA PRO A 55 15.82 -1.50 11.59
C PRO A 55 14.34 -1.08 11.52
N GLU A 56 13.56 -1.60 12.47
CA GLU A 56 12.18 -1.16 12.68
C GLU A 56 12.17 0.24 13.31
N HIS A 57 11.33 1.10 12.75
CA HIS A 57 11.11 2.47 13.19
C HIS A 57 9.67 2.65 13.64
N THR A 58 9.44 3.59 14.56
CA THR A 58 8.10 4.03 14.97
C THR A 58 7.84 5.42 14.39
N LEU A 59 6.68 5.63 13.76
CA LEU A 59 6.27 6.95 13.30
C LEU A 59 5.78 7.79 14.48
N ASP A 60 6.31 9.01 14.58
CA ASP A 60 5.86 10.04 15.54
C ASP A 60 4.79 10.90 14.86
N LEU A 61 3.52 10.69 15.22
CA LEU A 61 2.37 11.29 14.55
C LEU A 61 1.63 12.24 15.49
N ASP A 62 1.39 13.47 15.05
CA ASP A 62 0.61 14.46 15.80
C ASP A 62 -0.88 14.09 15.89
N ILE A 63 -1.39 13.38 14.88
CA ILE A 63 -2.76 12.86 14.84
C ILE A 63 -2.70 11.37 15.18
N GLU A 64 -3.30 10.99 16.30
CA GLU A 64 -3.26 9.61 16.77
C GLU A 64 -4.09 8.69 15.85
N PRO A 65 -3.50 7.60 15.32
CA PRO A 65 -4.27 6.61 14.57
C PRO A 65 -5.21 5.78 15.46
N ASN A 66 -6.22 5.16 14.86
CA ASN A 66 -6.98 4.12 15.57
C ASN A 66 -6.17 2.82 15.70
N TYR A 67 -6.48 2.00 16.71
CA TYR A 67 -5.96 0.64 16.80
C TYR A 67 -6.39 -0.18 15.58
N GLY A 68 -5.42 -0.87 14.96
CA GLY A 68 -5.67 -1.64 13.74
C GLY A 68 -6.18 -0.78 12.60
N THR A 69 -5.71 0.46 12.51
CA THR A 69 -6.10 1.35 11.41
C THR A 69 -5.72 0.72 10.06
N PRO A 70 -6.63 0.71 9.07
CA PRO A 70 -6.26 0.51 7.68
C PRO A 70 -5.14 1.47 7.29
N LEU A 71 -4.20 0.97 6.49
CA LEU A 71 -3.06 1.72 5.98
C LEU A 71 -3.08 1.66 4.45
N ALA A 72 -2.75 2.77 3.81
CA ALA A 72 -2.43 2.81 2.39
C ALA A 72 -1.33 3.84 2.16
N ALA A 73 -0.42 3.60 1.24
CA ALA A 73 0.69 4.49 0.99
C ALA A 73 0.90 4.75 -0.51
N THR A 74 1.54 5.89 -0.81
CA THR A 74 2.07 6.21 -2.13
C THR A 74 3.45 6.83 -1.99
N LEU A 75 4.30 6.65 -2.99
CA LEU A 75 5.63 7.24 -3.04
C LEU A 75 5.76 8.17 -4.24
N ARG A 76 6.39 9.32 -4.03
CA ARG A 76 6.86 10.24 -5.06
C ARG A 76 8.39 10.18 -5.08
N LEU A 77 8.95 9.90 -6.25
CA LEU A 77 10.37 10.02 -6.52
C LEU A 77 10.58 11.23 -7.43
N ALA A 78 11.26 12.26 -6.93
CA ALA A 78 11.56 13.47 -7.69
C ALA A 78 13.01 13.87 -7.48
N SER A 79 13.81 13.87 -8.56
CA SER A 79 15.26 14.10 -8.48
C SER A 79 15.94 13.20 -7.44
N SER A 80 15.59 11.91 -7.47
CA SER A 80 15.99 10.86 -6.53
C SER A 80 15.55 11.07 -5.07
N ILE A 81 14.88 12.18 -4.73
CA ILE A 81 14.31 12.38 -3.40
C ILE A 81 13.00 11.60 -3.27
N MET A 82 12.94 10.76 -2.25
CA MET A 82 11.76 9.96 -1.90
C MET A 82 10.89 10.70 -0.90
N THR A 83 9.65 10.97 -1.30
CA THR A 83 8.59 11.48 -0.42
C THR A 83 7.44 10.48 -0.38
N THR A 84 7.13 9.95 0.80
CA THR A 84 6.03 9.01 0.98
C THR A 84 4.83 9.70 1.59
N GLN A 85 3.65 9.43 1.06
CA GLN A 85 2.39 9.80 1.68
C GLN A 85 1.74 8.53 2.22
N LEU A 86 1.57 8.47 3.53
CA LEU A 86 0.87 7.39 4.21
C LEU A 86 -0.48 7.91 4.68
N PHE A 87 -1.52 7.11 4.43
CA PHE A 87 -2.90 7.40 4.76
C PHE A 87 -3.40 6.38 5.79
N TYR A 88 -4.11 6.87 6.80
CA TYR A 88 -4.66 6.05 7.86
C TYR A 88 -5.98 6.61 8.37
N VAL A 89 -6.75 5.77 9.04
CA VAL A 89 -8.01 6.11 9.69
C VAL A 89 -7.75 6.54 11.14
N THR A 90 -8.36 7.65 11.51
CA THR A 90 -8.39 8.17 12.88
C THR A 90 -9.84 8.46 13.29
N THR A 91 -10.05 8.78 14.56
CA THR A 91 -11.35 9.25 15.04
C THR A 91 -11.19 10.47 15.92
N GLU A 92 -11.49 11.63 15.34
CA GLU A 92 -11.57 12.91 16.02
C GLU A 92 -13.04 13.29 16.24
N ASP A 93 -13.38 13.88 17.38
CA ASP A 93 -14.73 14.34 17.70
C ASP A 93 -15.87 13.31 17.51
N ASN A 94 -15.55 12.02 17.64
CA ASN A 94 -16.43 10.87 17.37
C ASN A 94 -16.81 10.64 15.90
N GLU A 95 -16.08 11.24 14.96
CA GLU A 95 -16.23 11.00 13.54
C GLU A 95 -15.03 10.24 12.98
N THR A 96 -15.28 9.23 12.16
CA THR A 96 -14.22 8.54 11.42
C THR A 96 -13.68 9.47 10.34
N GLN A 97 -12.36 9.67 10.35
CA GLN A 97 -11.65 10.55 9.44
C GLN A 97 -10.47 9.80 8.80
N ILE A 98 -9.98 10.30 7.67
CA ILE A 98 -8.74 9.86 7.02
C ILE A 98 -7.72 10.97 7.23
N ALA A 99 -6.60 10.59 7.84
CA ALA A 99 -5.42 11.41 7.98
C ALA A 99 -4.39 11.04 6.90
N GLN A 100 -3.59 12.03 6.52
CA GLN A 100 -2.39 11.86 5.72
C GLN A 100 -1.18 12.27 6.58
N VAL A 101 -0.13 11.47 6.52
CA VAL A 101 1.22 11.90 6.91
C VAL A 101 2.12 11.93 5.68
N THR A 102 2.91 12.99 5.55
CA THR A 102 3.95 13.12 4.51
C THR A 102 5.30 12.88 5.16
N LEU A 103 6.07 11.96 4.59
CA LEU A 103 7.35 11.50 5.08
C LEU A 103 8.45 11.86 4.08
N ASN A 104 9.53 12.48 4.57
CA ASN A 104 10.76 12.70 3.80
C ASN A 104 11.71 11.54 4.08
N CYS A 105 11.95 10.70 3.08
CA CYS A 105 12.68 9.44 3.24
C CYS A 105 14.10 9.47 2.65
N GLY A 106 14.64 10.67 2.38
CA GLY A 106 15.98 10.84 1.85
C GLY A 106 16.07 10.58 0.34
N ASN A 107 17.26 10.20 -0.10
CA ASN A 107 17.60 9.95 -1.50
C ASN A 107 17.57 8.43 -1.77
N LEU A 108 17.13 8.01 -2.96
CA LEU A 108 17.15 6.62 -3.42
C LEU A 108 18.59 6.10 -3.44
N ASN A 109 19.50 6.86 -4.05
CA ASN A 109 20.91 6.49 -4.25
C ASN A 109 21.81 6.95 -3.09
N ALA A 110 21.25 7.15 -1.88
CA ALA A 110 22.08 7.45 -0.72
C ALA A 110 22.74 6.15 -0.24
N ASP A 111 23.85 5.84 -0.90
CA ASP A 111 24.68 4.67 -0.68
C ASP A 111 25.08 4.55 0.80
N GLU A 112 25.13 3.31 1.30
CA GLU A 112 25.59 3.01 2.66
C GLU A 112 27.12 3.13 2.74
N GLY A 113 27.62 4.37 2.67
CA GLY A 113 29.01 4.68 2.96
C GLY A 113 29.98 4.39 1.83
N ASP A 114 30.74 5.42 1.47
CA ASP A 114 31.97 5.32 0.69
C ASP A 114 32.95 4.32 1.36
N GLU A 115 32.85 3.03 1.03
CA GLU A 115 33.94 2.06 1.21
C GLU A 115 34.67 1.80 -0.11
N GLU A 116 34.83 2.83 -0.95
CA GLU A 116 35.93 2.88 -1.91
C GLU A 116 36.88 4.02 -1.55
N ASN A 117 37.53 3.87 -0.39
CA ASN A 117 38.80 4.53 -0.13
C ASN A 117 39.91 3.72 -0.82
N ASP A 118 39.76 3.53 -2.14
CA ASP A 118 40.85 3.11 -3.01
C ASP A 118 41.71 4.35 -3.22
N GLY A 119 42.66 4.50 -2.30
CA GLY A 119 43.60 5.59 -2.30
C GLY A 119 44.40 5.61 -3.59
N ASP A 120 44.07 6.56 -4.47
CA ASP A 120 44.99 7.20 -5.38
C ASP A 120 44.49 8.64 -5.59
N GLY A 121 45.28 9.59 -5.11
CA GLY A 121 44.87 10.98 -4.97
C GLY A 121 44.67 11.71 -6.29
N GLU A 122 43.95 12.82 -6.22
CA GLU A 122 44.51 14.16 -6.42
C GLU A 122 43.51 15.17 -5.87
N ASP A 123 44.05 16.23 -5.24
CA ASP A 123 43.31 17.36 -4.70
C ASP A 123 42.44 18.01 -5.79
N ASP A 124 41.18 18.29 -5.49
CA ASP A 124 40.51 19.50 -5.97
C ASP A 124 39.40 19.90 -4.97
N ASP A 125 39.57 21.09 -4.43
CA ASP A 125 38.67 21.81 -3.53
C ASP A 125 37.38 22.26 -4.25
N ASP A 126 36.38 22.60 -3.42
CA ASP A 126 35.17 23.39 -3.71
C ASP A 126 33.96 22.67 -4.32
N ASP A 127 33.06 22.17 -3.47
CA ASP A 127 31.80 22.91 -3.27
C ASP A 127 31.05 22.48 -2.00
N ASN A 128 30.84 23.49 -1.16
CA ASN A 128 30.05 23.50 0.05
C ASN A 128 28.56 23.25 -0.28
N GLN A 129 28.15 21.99 -0.41
CA GLN A 129 26.73 21.63 -0.54
C GLN A 129 26.05 21.65 0.83
N ALA A 130 25.74 22.87 1.28
CA ALA A 130 24.84 23.09 2.40
C ALA A 130 23.45 22.51 2.07
N GLY A 131 23.09 21.40 2.71
CA GLY A 131 21.71 20.88 2.77
C GLY A 131 21.49 19.40 2.41
N GLY A 132 22.53 18.63 2.12
CA GLY A 132 22.40 17.20 1.84
C GLY A 132 22.15 16.38 3.10
N ASN A 133 20.89 16.08 3.41
CA ASN A 133 20.57 15.06 4.42
C ASN A 133 20.85 13.69 3.78
N THR A 134 22.09 13.21 3.87
CA THR A 134 22.55 11.88 3.44
C THR A 134 22.02 10.82 4.40
N ASN A 135 20.70 10.64 4.40
CA ASN A 135 20.07 9.51 5.08
C ASN A 135 20.33 8.27 4.21
N SER A 136 21.05 7.27 4.74
CA SER A 136 21.24 5.99 4.04
C SER A 136 19.90 5.37 3.63
N GLY A 137 19.94 4.45 2.66
CA GLY A 137 18.76 3.70 2.18
C GLY A 137 17.89 3.08 3.28
N THR A 138 18.41 2.90 4.50
CA THR A 138 17.70 2.29 5.64
C THR A 138 17.35 3.25 6.79
N ALA A 139 17.85 4.49 6.75
CA ALA A 139 17.64 5.49 7.82
C ALA A 139 16.18 5.93 7.98
N ALA A 140 15.75 6.31 9.18
CA ALA A 140 14.36 6.73 9.43
C ALA A 140 13.91 7.89 8.52
N CYS A 141 12.68 7.83 8.01
CA CYS A 141 12.01 8.96 7.37
C CYS A 141 11.63 10.02 8.41
N ALA A 142 11.74 11.30 8.04
CA ALA A 142 11.27 12.42 8.86
C ALA A 142 9.81 12.75 8.53
N VAL A 143 8.99 12.97 9.56
CA VAL A 143 7.60 13.44 9.39
C VAL A 143 7.62 14.92 9.01
N ALA A 144 7.13 15.24 7.82
CA ALA A 144 7.09 16.60 7.28
C ALA A 144 5.74 17.30 7.56
N SER A 145 4.65 16.53 7.54
CA SER A 145 3.31 17.03 7.85
C SER A 145 2.38 15.89 8.25
N ASN A 146 1.39 16.19 9.08
CA ASN A 146 0.31 15.27 9.41
C ASN A 146 -1.02 16.04 9.52
N SER A 147 -2.02 15.69 8.72
CA SER A 147 -3.29 16.42 8.65
C SER A 147 -4.48 15.54 8.28
N ILE A 148 -5.68 15.95 8.71
CA ILE A 148 -6.94 15.34 8.26
C ILE A 148 -7.26 15.80 6.83
N ILE A 149 -7.51 14.85 5.93
CA ILE A 149 -7.80 15.11 4.52
C ILE A 149 -9.27 14.87 4.14
N SER A 150 -10.06 14.30 5.06
CA SER A 150 -11.49 13.99 4.87
C SER A 150 -12.45 15.06 5.38
N THR A 151 -11.96 16.20 5.87
CA THR A 151 -12.79 17.24 6.51
C THR A 151 -13.92 17.78 5.64
N ASN A 152 -13.73 17.79 4.31
CA ASN A 152 -14.71 18.30 3.36
C ASN A 152 -15.67 17.22 2.80
N LEU A 153 -15.65 15.99 3.33
CA LEU A 153 -16.52 14.91 2.87
C LEU A 153 -17.94 15.08 3.42
N THR A 154 -18.91 15.24 2.51
CA THR A 154 -20.33 15.36 2.87
C THR A 154 -20.95 14.06 3.39
N ASN A 155 -20.45 12.89 2.97
CA ASN A 155 -20.99 11.58 3.35
C ASN A 155 -20.20 10.88 4.47
N GLY A 156 -19.17 11.54 5.02
CA GLY A 156 -18.26 10.98 6.02
C GLY A 156 -17.49 9.74 5.55
N VAL A 157 -16.55 9.29 6.37
CA VAL A 157 -15.85 8.01 6.16
C VAL A 157 -16.62 6.93 6.90
N HIS A 158 -16.85 5.79 6.26
CA HIS A 158 -17.49 4.65 6.91
C HIS A 158 -16.56 4.09 8.00
N PRO A 159 -17.06 3.80 9.23
CA PRO A 159 -16.21 3.31 10.33
C PRO A 159 -15.41 2.04 10.00
N ASP A 160 -15.99 1.14 9.21
CA ASP A 160 -15.33 -0.11 8.81
C ASP A 160 -14.44 0.03 7.56
N SER A 161 -14.35 1.22 6.97
CA SER A 161 -13.65 1.47 5.69
C SER A 161 -12.24 0.90 5.72
N LYS A 162 -11.82 0.29 4.61
CA LYS A 162 -10.41 0.02 4.32
C LYS A 162 -9.88 1.11 3.39
N LEU A 163 -8.57 1.15 3.19
CA LEU A 163 -7.92 2.15 2.36
C LEU A 163 -7.12 1.46 1.27
N ALA A 164 -7.12 2.07 0.09
CA ALA A 164 -6.09 1.89 -0.93
C ALA A 164 -5.67 3.28 -1.42
N ALA A 165 -4.43 3.42 -1.88
CA ALA A 165 -3.94 4.69 -2.37
C ALA A 165 -3.12 4.50 -3.63
N LEU A 166 -3.22 5.45 -4.56
CA LEU A 166 -2.47 5.45 -5.80
C LEU A 166 -1.99 6.85 -6.14
N ARG A 167 -0.74 6.92 -6.60
CA ARG A 167 -0.21 8.11 -7.22
C ARG A 167 -0.44 8.07 -8.72
N LEU A 168 -1.15 9.08 -9.24
CA LEU A 168 -1.41 9.22 -10.67
C LEU A 168 -0.31 10.02 -11.39
N GLY A 169 0.42 10.84 -10.64
CA GLY A 169 1.58 11.60 -11.10
C GLY A 169 2.24 12.31 -9.92
N ASN A 170 3.23 13.16 -10.21
CA ASN A 170 3.98 13.86 -9.15
C ASN A 170 3.10 14.68 -8.22
N ASP A 171 1.99 15.22 -8.74
CA ASP A 171 1.13 16.15 -8.02
C ASP A 171 -0.33 15.66 -7.93
N SER A 172 -0.57 14.36 -8.14
CA SER A 172 -1.91 13.77 -8.16
C SER A 172 -1.95 12.42 -7.45
N VAL A 173 -2.82 12.33 -6.44
CA VAL A 173 -3.04 11.12 -5.62
C VAL A 173 -4.53 10.84 -5.47
N ARG A 174 -4.87 9.56 -5.39
CA ARG A 174 -6.21 9.06 -5.11
C ARG A 174 -6.16 8.17 -3.88
N VAL A 175 -7.06 8.41 -2.94
CA VAL A 175 -7.27 7.54 -1.77
C VAL A 175 -8.67 6.96 -1.86
N TYR A 176 -8.77 5.64 -1.97
CA TYR A 176 -10.01 4.90 -2.10
C TYR A 176 -10.48 4.43 -0.72
N PHE A 177 -11.74 4.66 -0.42
CA PHE A 177 -12.34 4.37 0.87
C PHE A 177 -13.84 4.08 0.71
N GLN A 178 -14.48 3.56 1.76
CA GLN A 178 -15.94 3.48 1.84
C GLN A 178 -16.49 4.69 2.58
N ALA A 179 -17.51 5.34 2.02
CA ALA A 179 -18.25 6.41 2.69
C ALA A 179 -19.58 5.90 3.27
N GLY A 180 -20.37 6.81 3.87
CA GLY A 180 -21.77 6.53 4.22
C GLY A 180 -22.55 5.91 3.05
N GLY A 181 -23.34 4.86 3.33
CA GLY A 181 -24.03 4.06 2.31
C GLY A 181 -23.17 2.95 1.67
N THR A 182 -21.94 2.75 2.17
CA THR A 182 -21.00 1.67 1.82
C THR A 182 -20.47 1.68 0.40
N ASN A 183 -20.75 2.73 -0.38
CA ASN A 183 -20.14 2.93 -1.70
C ASN A 183 -18.62 3.13 -1.59
N ILE A 184 -17.88 2.76 -2.64
CA ILE A 184 -16.49 3.18 -2.82
C ILE A 184 -16.45 4.62 -3.32
N TRP A 185 -15.62 5.41 -2.67
CA TRP A 185 -15.30 6.79 -2.99
C TRP A 185 -13.80 6.94 -3.22
N ALA A 186 -13.43 7.95 -4.01
CA ALA A 186 -12.06 8.43 -4.10
C ALA A 186 -11.96 9.84 -3.50
N LEU A 187 -11.01 10.04 -2.60
CA LEU A 187 -10.49 11.34 -2.23
C LEU A 187 -9.40 11.71 -3.26
N ASN A 188 -9.62 12.82 -3.96
CA ASN A 188 -8.73 13.34 -4.99
C ASN A 188 -7.84 14.41 -4.38
N GLY A 189 -6.55 14.11 -4.22
CA GLY A 189 -5.53 15.05 -3.78
C GLY A 189 -4.72 15.49 -5.00
N ASP A 190 -5.12 16.61 -5.59
CA ASP A 190 -4.34 17.27 -6.63
C ASP A 190 -3.76 18.55 -6.00
N ASP A 191 -2.42 18.71 -5.99
CA ASP A 191 -1.69 19.64 -5.10
C ASP A 191 -2.19 21.11 -5.14
N ALA A 192 -2.82 21.53 -6.25
CA ALA A 192 -3.36 22.88 -6.42
C ALA A 192 -4.84 23.06 -6.00
N ALA A 193 -5.62 21.98 -5.89
CA ALA A 193 -7.08 22.03 -5.72
C ALA A 193 -7.57 21.61 -4.32
N GLY A 194 -6.69 21.03 -3.51
CA GLY A 194 -7.07 20.44 -2.23
C GLY A 194 -7.82 19.12 -2.39
N TRP A 195 -8.28 18.56 -1.27
CA TRP A 195 -8.94 17.26 -1.24
C TRP A 195 -10.44 17.35 -1.59
N ALA A 196 -10.86 16.59 -2.60
CA ALA A 196 -12.25 16.51 -3.05
C ALA A 196 -12.73 15.06 -3.19
N GLY A 197 -13.95 14.75 -2.73
CA GLY A 197 -14.51 13.41 -2.79
C GLY A 197 -15.36 13.13 -4.04
N SER A 198 -15.17 11.98 -4.66
CA SER A 198 -15.98 11.47 -5.78
C SER A 198 -16.56 10.09 -5.46
N ASN A 199 -17.86 9.90 -5.67
CA ASN A 199 -18.51 8.59 -5.58
C ASN A 199 -18.20 7.79 -6.83
N LEU A 200 -17.73 6.56 -6.67
CA LEU A 200 -17.33 5.70 -7.79
C LEU A 200 -18.27 4.52 -7.98
N MET A 201 -18.49 3.72 -6.93
CA MET A 201 -19.14 2.42 -7.07
C MET A 201 -20.07 2.11 -5.90
N GLY A 202 -21.30 1.69 -6.22
CA GLY A 202 -22.28 1.21 -5.24
C GLY A 202 -22.29 -0.31 -5.08
N GLY A 203 -23.12 -0.81 -4.15
CA GLY A 203 -23.32 -2.25 -3.99
C GLY A 203 -22.11 -3.00 -3.39
N VAL A 204 -21.23 -2.27 -2.71
CA VAL A 204 -20.01 -2.80 -2.08
C VAL A 204 -20.33 -3.28 -0.67
N ARG A 205 -19.75 -4.41 -0.27
CA ARG A 205 -19.94 -5.01 1.05
C ARG A 205 -19.39 -4.07 2.13
N PRO A 206 -20.10 -3.82 3.24
CA PRO A 206 -19.58 -3.01 4.34
C PRO A 206 -18.29 -3.61 4.92
N GLY A 207 -17.25 -2.78 5.04
CA GLY A 207 -15.92 -3.17 5.49
C GLY A 207 -15.13 -4.00 4.47
N SER A 208 -15.52 -3.98 3.19
CA SER A 208 -14.75 -4.61 2.11
C SER A 208 -13.33 -4.08 2.12
N SER A 209 -12.36 -4.99 1.97
CA SER A 209 -11.03 -4.56 1.58
C SER A 209 -11.08 -3.93 0.20
N ILE A 210 -10.21 -2.95 -0.02
CA ILE A 210 -10.08 -2.20 -1.27
C ILE A 210 -8.63 -2.32 -1.67
N ALA A 211 -8.36 -2.64 -2.93
CA ALA A 211 -7.05 -2.51 -3.53
C ALA A 211 -7.20 -1.68 -4.78
N ALA A 212 -6.16 -0.94 -5.13
CA ALA A 212 -6.14 -0.19 -6.35
C ALA A 212 -4.76 -0.30 -6.97
N THR A 213 -4.71 -0.50 -8.28
CA THR A 213 -3.47 -0.45 -9.05
C THR A 213 -3.72 0.19 -10.41
N ARG A 214 -2.67 0.64 -11.09
CA ARG A 214 -2.80 1.32 -12.38
C ARG A 214 -1.76 0.83 -13.37
N SER A 215 -2.13 0.85 -14.64
CA SER A 215 -1.13 0.73 -15.71
C SER A 215 -0.47 2.08 -16.00
N ASN A 216 0.57 2.06 -16.83
CA ASN A 216 1.19 3.28 -17.36
C ASN A 216 0.25 4.05 -18.32
N ALA A 217 -0.85 3.43 -18.77
CA ALA A 217 -1.78 3.97 -19.77
C ALA A 217 -2.98 4.73 -19.16
N THR A 218 -2.93 5.08 -17.87
CA THR A 218 -3.91 5.85 -17.07
C THR A 218 -5.08 5.05 -16.47
N ASP A 219 -5.32 3.81 -16.90
CA ASP A 219 -6.40 2.98 -16.37
C ASP A 219 -6.11 2.53 -14.92
N VAL A 220 -6.90 3.02 -13.97
CA VAL A 220 -6.90 2.53 -12.58
C VAL A 220 -7.88 1.37 -12.47
N GLN A 221 -7.41 0.24 -11.96
CA GLN A 221 -8.25 -0.85 -11.52
C GLN A 221 -8.45 -0.81 -10.02
N VAL A 222 -9.71 -0.85 -9.59
CA VAL A 222 -10.10 -0.86 -8.18
C VAL A 222 -10.83 -2.17 -7.87
N PHE A 223 -10.32 -2.90 -6.88
CA PHE A 223 -10.82 -4.20 -6.45
C PHE A 223 -11.62 -4.07 -5.17
N PHE A 224 -12.71 -4.83 -5.09
CA PHE A 224 -13.61 -4.82 -3.95
C PHE A 224 -14.43 -6.10 -3.87
N VAL A 225 -15.25 -6.20 -2.82
CA VAL A 225 -16.18 -7.30 -2.61
C VAL A 225 -17.61 -6.80 -2.74
N ALA A 226 -18.38 -7.41 -3.62
CA ALA A 226 -19.78 -7.05 -3.79
C ALA A 226 -20.63 -7.49 -2.60
N ASN A 227 -21.59 -6.64 -2.20
CA ASN A 227 -22.46 -6.89 -1.05
C ASN A 227 -23.40 -8.07 -1.28
N GLN A 228 -23.98 -8.17 -2.46
CA GLN A 228 -25.02 -9.16 -2.76
C GLN A 228 -24.47 -10.58 -2.94
N THR A 229 -23.32 -10.70 -3.62
CA THR A 229 -22.74 -12.00 -3.94
C THR A 229 -21.61 -12.39 -2.99
N GLY A 230 -20.98 -11.43 -2.32
CA GLY A 230 -19.80 -11.66 -1.51
C GLY A 230 -18.55 -11.99 -2.32
N LEU A 231 -18.59 -11.85 -3.65
CA LEU A 231 -17.51 -12.21 -4.57
C LEU A 231 -16.61 -11.00 -4.86
N MET A 232 -15.35 -11.27 -5.22
CA MET A 232 -14.40 -10.25 -5.64
C MET A 232 -14.76 -9.70 -7.02
N ARG A 233 -14.81 -8.38 -7.11
CA ARG A 233 -15.08 -7.62 -8.34
C ARG A 233 -14.01 -6.56 -8.54
N THR A 234 -13.89 -6.12 -9.79
CA THR A 234 -13.04 -5.00 -10.19
C THR A 234 -13.85 -4.03 -11.04
N PHE A 235 -13.46 -2.76 -11.08
CA PHE A 235 -13.91 -1.80 -12.07
C PHE A 235 -12.74 -0.91 -12.49
N ASN A 236 -12.81 -0.36 -13.71
CA ASN A 236 -11.88 0.65 -14.15
C ASN A 236 -12.38 2.03 -13.73
N TYR A 237 -11.46 2.89 -13.34
CA TYR A 237 -11.70 4.28 -13.01
C TYR A 237 -10.65 5.16 -13.68
N ASP A 238 -11.11 6.23 -14.32
CA ASP A 238 -10.26 7.26 -14.91
C ASP A 238 -10.85 8.66 -14.67
N ASN A 239 -10.36 9.66 -15.40
CA ASN A 239 -10.87 11.02 -15.32
C ASN A 239 -12.23 11.23 -16.01
N VAL A 240 -12.73 10.24 -16.77
CA VAL A 240 -14.02 10.27 -17.47
C VAL A 240 -15.11 9.63 -16.62
N GLY A 241 -14.77 8.65 -15.78
CA GLY A 241 -15.69 8.05 -14.82
C GLY A 241 -15.28 6.64 -14.41
N SER A 242 -16.24 5.91 -13.84
CA SER A 242 -16.09 4.50 -13.49
C SER A 242 -16.90 3.63 -14.45
N ASP A 243 -16.30 2.56 -14.93
CA ASP A 243 -17.00 1.50 -15.66
C ASP A 243 -17.90 0.67 -14.73
N ASP A 244 -18.80 -0.12 -15.33
CA ASP A 244 -19.50 -1.18 -14.61
C ASP A 244 -18.51 -2.21 -14.04
N SER A 245 -18.77 -2.68 -12.83
CA SER A 245 -17.91 -3.69 -12.21
C SER A 245 -18.00 -5.05 -12.91
N GLN A 246 -16.85 -5.72 -13.01
CA GLN A 246 -16.67 -7.06 -13.57
C GLN A 246 -16.27 -8.06 -12.47
N ALA A 247 -16.58 -9.34 -12.66
CA ALA A 247 -16.12 -10.38 -11.75
C ALA A 247 -14.62 -10.64 -11.93
N VAL A 248 -13.91 -10.77 -10.82
CA VAL A 248 -12.54 -11.32 -10.82
C VAL A 248 -12.61 -12.84 -10.67
N ASP A 249 -13.44 -13.31 -9.74
CA ASP A 249 -13.72 -14.73 -9.55
C ASP A 249 -15.15 -14.96 -9.05
N ASP A 250 -15.91 -15.76 -9.78
CA ASP A 250 -17.28 -16.16 -9.45
C ASP A 250 -17.39 -17.55 -8.78
N GLN A 251 -16.27 -18.19 -8.44
CA GLN A 251 -16.26 -19.47 -7.75
C GLN A 251 -16.67 -19.35 -6.26
N PRO A 252 -17.32 -20.36 -5.65
CA PRO A 252 -17.76 -20.31 -4.25
C PRO A 252 -16.65 -20.00 -3.21
N GLY A 253 -15.39 -20.28 -3.55
CA GLY A 253 -14.21 -20.03 -2.72
C GLY A 253 -13.74 -18.57 -2.67
N SER A 254 -14.21 -17.71 -3.59
CA SER A 254 -13.90 -16.27 -3.60
C SER A 254 -14.83 -15.46 -2.69
N SER A 255 -15.74 -16.14 -1.97
CA SER A 255 -16.61 -15.51 -0.99
C SER A 255 -15.81 -14.86 0.14
N TRP A 256 -15.98 -13.55 0.31
CA TRP A 256 -15.22 -12.78 1.28
C TRP A 256 -15.62 -13.08 2.72
N ARG A 257 -14.63 -13.07 3.61
CA ARG A 257 -14.82 -12.99 5.05
C ARG A 257 -14.14 -11.75 5.60
N ALA A 258 -14.59 -11.35 6.78
CA ALA A 258 -14.05 -10.25 7.56
C ALA A 258 -12.51 -10.18 7.60
N SER A 259 -11.86 -11.34 7.72
CA SER A 259 -10.40 -11.48 7.84
C SER A 259 -9.66 -11.52 6.49
N ALA A 260 -10.35 -11.44 5.36
CA ALA A 260 -9.71 -11.51 4.05
C ALA A 260 -9.20 -10.13 3.62
N PHE A 261 -7.87 -10.04 3.47
CA PHE A 261 -7.17 -8.90 2.92
C PHE A 261 -6.92 -9.10 1.43
N LEU A 262 -6.88 -8.00 0.70
CA LEU A 262 -6.49 -7.96 -0.71
C LEU A 262 -5.58 -6.76 -0.95
N ASP A 263 -4.60 -6.96 -1.82
CA ASP A 263 -3.76 -5.88 -2.35
C ASP A 263 -3.44 -6.14 -3.81
N ALA A 264 -3.15 -5.10 -4.57
CA ALA A 264 -2.96 -5.21 -6.02
C ALA A 264 -1.76 -4.40 -6.50
N THR A 265 -1.07 -4.97 -7.48
CA THR A 265 0.04 -4.33 -8.18
C THR A 265 -0.09 -4.51 -9.68
N TYR A 266 0.57 -3.63 -10.42
CA TYR A 266 0.72 -3.72 -11.86
C TYR A 266 2.19 -4.04 -12.15
N ILE A 267 2.43 -4.97 -13.07
CA ILE A 267 3.76 -5.43 -13.46
C ILE A 267 4.02 -4.88 -14.88
N PRO A 268 4.78 -3.78 -15.02
CA PRO A 268 4.97 -3.08 -16.29
C PRO A 268 5.45 -3.94 -17.45
N SER A 269 6.51 -4.74 -17.25
CA SER A 269 7.13 -5.56 -18.30
C SER A 269 6.18 -6.64 -18.82
N LEU A 270 5.24 -7.09 -17.99
CA LEU A 270 4.23 -8.09 -18.36
C LEU A 270 2.90 -7.48 -18.83
N ALA A 271 2.76 -6.15 -18.75
CA ALA A 271 1.51 -5.43 -18.92
C ALA A 271 0.34 -6.08 -18.14
N SER A 272 0.61 -6.52 -16.91
CA SER A 272 -0.29 -7.37 -16.14
C SER A 272 -0.70 -6.72 -14.83
N TYR A 273 -2.01 -6.71 -14.59
CA TYR A 273 -2.54 -6.49 -13.26
C TYR A 273 -2.47 -7.79 -12.47
N ARG A 274 -2.13 -7.70 -11.18
CA ARG A 274 -2.14 -8.82 -10.25
C ARG A 274 -2.76 -8.37 -8.94
N VAL A 275 -3.77 -9.10 -8.48
CA VAL A 275 -4.37 -8.92 -7.16
C VAL A 275 -4.09 -10.16 -6.33
N PHE A 276 -3.58 -9.96 -5.12
CA PHE A 276 -3.38 -11.00 -4.14
C PHE A 276 -4.51 -10.95 -3.13
N TYR A 277 -4.93 -12.11 -2.63
CA TYR A 277 -5.87 -12.18 -1.52
C TYR A 277 -5.58 -13.36 -0.60
N THR A 278 -5.86 -13.18 0.68
CA THR A 278 -5.84 -14.29 1.64
C THR A 278 -7.15 -15.07 1.53
N ASN A 279 -7.08 -16.31 1.07
CA ASN A 279 -8.27 -17.14 0.92
C ASN A 279 -8.90 -17.40 2.29
N PRO A 280 -10.17 -17.00 2.52
CA PRO A 280 -10.76 -17.05 3.86
C PRO A 280 -11.12 -18.46 4.33
N SER A 281 -11.09 -19.45 3.43
CA SER A 281 -11.38 -20.86 3.75
C SER A 281 -10.11 -21.63 4.08
N SER A 282 -9.02 -21.38 3.34
CA SER A 282 -7.75 -22.09 3.53
C SER A 282 -6.71 -21.30 4.32
N GLY A 283 -6.83 -19.98 4.39
CA GLY A 283 -5.81 -19.05 4.90
C GLY A 283 -4.61 -18.89 3.97
N ALA A 284 -4.59 -19.56 2.80
CA ALA A 284 -3.49 -19.44 1.84
C ALA A 284 -3.64 -18.20 0.97
N ILE A 285 -2.52 -17.61 0.56
CA ILE A 285 -2.54 -16.56 -0.45
C ILE A 285 -2.89 -17.18 -1.80
N VAL A 286 -3.73 -16.49 -2.54
CA VAL A 286 -4.06 -16.79 -3.93
C VAL A 286 -3.97 -15.49 -4.70
N SER A 287 -3.53 -15.53 -5.96
CA SER A 287 -3.49 -14.36 -6.82
C SER A 287 -4.41 -14.55 -8.02
N TYR A 288 -4.93 -13.44 -8.54
CA TYR A 288 -5.50 -13.38 -9.87
C TYR A 288 -4.71 -12.41 -10.72
N SER A 289 -4.39 -12.79 -11.94
CA SER A 289 -3.73 -11.93 -12.91
C SER A 289 -4.57 -11.76 -14.17
N ARG A 290 -4.43 -10.59 -14.77
CA ARG A 290 -5.00 -10.26 -16.08
C ARG A 290 -4.04 -9.37 -16.83
N ASN A 291 -3.57 -9.84 -17.97
CA ASN A 291 -2.84 -8.99 -18.91
C ASN A 291 -3.82 -7.98 -19.54
N GLY A 292 -3.39 -6.74 -19.82
CA GLY A 292 -4.23 -5.69 -20.40
C GLY A 292 -4.93 -6.06 -21.72
N THR A 293 -4.46 -7.10 -22.43
CA THR A 293 -5.10 -7.63 -23.65
C THR A 293 -6.16 -8.71 -23.41
N GLN A 294 -6.24 -9.25 -22.18
CA GLN A 294 -7.13 -10.35 -21.82
C GLN A 294 -8.37 -9.84 -21.10
N THR A 295 -9.51 -10.50 -21.33
CA THR A 295 -10.76 -10.18 -20.64
C THR A 295 -10.95 -10.95 -19.34
N ALA A 296 -10.45 -12.19 -19.29
CA ALA A 296 -10.60 -13.09 -18.15
C ALA A 296 -9.43 -12.97 -17.16
N TRP A 297 -9.74 -13.15 -15.87
CA TRP A 297 -8.76 -13.29 -14.81
C TRP A 297 -8.30 -14.75 -14.69
N THR A 298 -7.01 -14.95 -14.50
CA THR A 298 -6.42 -16.27 -14.26
C THR A 298 -5.97 -16.39 -12.82
N SER A 299 -6.42 -17.42 -12.12
CA SER A 299 -6.01 -17.68 -10.74
C SER A 299 -4.69 -18.45 -10.68
N SER A 300 -3.84 -18.11 -9.72
CA SER A 300 -2.66 -18.90 -9.37
C SER A 300 -2.47 -18.96 -7.85
N SER A 301 -1.73 -19.97 -7.41
CA SER A 301 -1.27 -20.16 -6.04
C SER A 301 0.15 -20.67 -6.08
N ASP A 302 0.99 -20.25 -5.15
CA ASP A 302 2.36 -20.72 -5.02
C ASP A 302 2.60 -21.33 -3.63
N ASN A 303 3.46 -22.35 -3.55
CA ASN A 303 3.88 -22.95 -2.28
C ASN A 303 4.90 -22.06 -1.56
N ALA A 304 5.59 -21.18 -2.29
CA ALA A 304 6.42 -20.12 -1.73
C ALA A 304 5.58 -19.12 -0.92
N TRP A 305 4.27 -19.03 -1.19
CA TRP A 305 3.40 -18.13 -0.43
C TRP A 305 2.95 -18.76 0.88
N GLY A 306 2.97 -17.93 1.92
CA GLY A 306 2.56 -18.32 3.25
C GLY A 306 1.06 -18.47 3.47
N ARG A 307 0.71 -18.73 4.72
CA ARG A 307 -0.65 -18.62 5.26
C ARG A 307 -0.67 -17.46 6.25
N PRO A 308 -0.75 -16.22 5.76
CA PRO A 308 -0.62 -15.06 6.61
C PRO A 308 -1.75 -15.01 7.63
N ALA A 309 -1.40 -14.61 8.85
CA ALA A 309 -2.42 -14.35 9.86
C ALA A 309 -3.11 -13.01 9.59
N SER A 310 -2.37 -12.03 9.06
CA SER A 310 -2.77 -10.62 8.98
C SER A 310 -2.94 -10.10 7.55
N GLY A 311 -2.93 -8.77 7.41
CA GLY A 311 -2.78 -8.06 6.14
C GLY A 311 -1.67 -8.60 5.25
N ILE A 312 -1.83 -8.31 3.96
CA ILE A 312 -0.86 -8.55 2.89
C ILE A 312 -0.68 -7.25 2.11
N THR A 313 0.49 -7.01 1.54
CA THR A 313 0.67 -5.94 0.54
C THR A 313 1.61 -6.42 -0.56
N ALA A 314 1.47 -5.89 -1.77
CA ALA A 314 2.35 -6.19 -2.88
C ALA A 314 2.80 -4.90 -3.58
N VAL A 315 4.07 -4.87 -3.96
CA VAL A 315 4.64 -3.84 -4.83
C VAL A 315 5.24 -4.52 -6.05
N GLY A 316 5.17 -3.83 -7.19
CA GLY A 316 5.74 -4.34 -8.45
C GLY A 316 6.37 -3.21 -9.24
N TRP A 317 7.50 -3.52 -9.87
CA TRP A 317 8.27 -2.62 -10.72
C TRP A 317 8.92 -3.48 -11.81
N GLN A 318 9.04 -2.97 -13.03
CA GLN A 318 9.53 -3.74 -14.18
C GLN A 318 8.80 -5.11 -14.32
N ASP A 319 9.49 -6.24 -14.17
CA ASP A 319 8.98 -7.61 -14.07
C ASP A 319 9.03 -8.19 -12.65
N ASN A 320 9.47 -7.41 -11.66
CA ASN A 320 9.63 -7.81 -10.27
C ASN A 320 8.36 -7.60 -9.44
N VAL A 321 8.16 -8.45 -8.44
CA VAL A 321 7.13 -8.32 -7.41
C VAL A 321 7.71 -8.67 -6.06
N ARG A 322 7.36 -7.89 -5.04
CA ARG A 322 7.50 -8.28 -3.62
C ARG A 322 6.14 -8.36 -2.99
N LEU A 323 5.93 -9.42 -2.22
CA LEU A 323 4.71 -9.66 -1.45
C LEU A 323 5.07 -9.74 0.03
N PHE A 324 4.60 -8.78 0.82
CA PHE A 324 4.85 -8.71 2.26
C PHE A 324 3.63 -9.12 3.07
N TYR A 325 3.86 -9.86 4.15
CA TYR A 325 2.83 -10.33 5.06
C TYR A 325 3.41 -10.78 6.39
N TYR A 326 2.58 -10.92 7.44
CA TYR A 326 3.01 -11.58 8.66
C TYR A 326 2.71 -13.07 8.63
N GLN A 327 3.75 -13.87 8.86
CA GLN A 327 3.65 -15.30 9.08
C GLN A 327 4.31 -15.67 10.40
N SER A 328 3.58 -16.39 11.26
CA SER A 328 4.08 -16.84 12.56
C SER A 328 4.65 -15.70 13.42
N GLY A 329 4.05 -14.50 13.33
CA GLY A 329 4.46 -13.32 14.10
C GLY A 329 5.66 -12.54 13.54
N ARG A 330 6.22 -12.94 12.39
CA ARG A 330 7.33 -12.24 11.74
C ARG A 330 6.88 -11.60 10.43
N LEU A 331 7.41 -10.42 10.11
CA LEU A 331 7.28 -9.85 8.78
C LEU A 331 8.06 -10.73 7.79
N THR A 332 7.39 -11.15 6.73
CA THR A 332 7.89 -12.09 5.74
C THR A 332 7.69 -11.49 4.35
N MET A 333 8.63 -11.76 3.46
CA MET A 333 8.64 -11.33 2.07
C MET A 333 8.73 -12.56 1.16
N SER A 334 7.87 -12.61 0.15
CA SER A 334 8.04 -13.48 -1.01
C SER A 334 8.52 -12.65 -2.20
N VAL A 335 9.50 -13.18 -2.91
CA VAL A 335 10.22 -12.52 -4.02
C VAL A 335 9.85 -13.18 -5.35
N ASN A 336 9.71 -12.38 -6.39
CA ASN A 336 9.53 -12.84 -7.76
C ASN A 336 10.24 -11.86 -8.69
N ASP A 337 11.33 -12.30 -9.31
CA ASP A 337 12.18 -11.47 -10.18
C ASP A 337 11.99 -11.83 -11.66
N GLY A 338 10.76 -11.70 -12.15
CA GLY A 338 10.39 -12.00 -13.54
C GLY A 338 10.16 -13.50 -13.87
N ASP A 339 10.63 -14.42 -13.04
CA ASP A 339 10.48 -15.87 -13.23
C ASP A 339 9.55 -16.52 -12.15
N ASP A 340 10.05 -17.52 -11.43
CA ASP A 340 9.34 -18.25 -10.38
C ASP A 340 9.39 -17.49 -9.04
N TRP A 341 8.56 -17.89 -8.08
CA TRP A 341 8.62 -17.33 -6.72
C TRP A 341 9.71 -18.02 -5.91
N ASP A 342 10.57 -17.21 -5.30
CA ASP A 342 11.51 -17.71 -4.30
C ASP A 342 10.81 -18.02 -2.99
N ASN A 343 11.47 -18.86 -2.19
CA ASN A 343 10.97 -19.18 -0.85
C ASN A 343 10.79 -17.90 -0.03
N ALA A 344 9.69 -17.86 0.73
CA ALA A 344 9.42 -16.74 1.61
C ALA A 344 10.45 -16.65 2.75
N GLU A 345 11.07 -15.49 2.89
CA GLU A 345 12.07 -15.23 3.92
C GLU A 345 11.58 -14.15 4.90
N PRO A 346 11.92 -14.23 6.20
CA PRO A 346 11.70 -13.12 7.11
C PRO A 346 12.46 -11.87 6.65
N VAL A 347 11.81 -10.71 6.72
CA VAL A 347 12.51 -9.43 6.58
C VAL A 347 13.42 -9.28 7.81
N ALA A 348 14.74 -9.34 7.59
CA ALA A 348 15.76 -9.24 8.64
C ALA A 348 15.77 -7.85 9.29
#